data_AF-A0A821D3S2-F1
#
_entry.id   AF-A0A821D3S2-F1
#
_cell.length_a   1.000
_cell.length_b   1.000
_cell.length_c   1.000
_cell.angle_alpha   90.00
_cell.angle_beta   90.00
_cell.angle_gamma   90.00
#
_symmetry.space_group_name_H-M   'P 1'
#
loop_
_entity.id
_entity.type
_entity.pdbx_description
1 polymer ?
#
loop_
_entity_poly.entity_id
_entity_poly.type
_entity_poly.pdbx_seq_one_letter_code
_entity_poly.pdbx_strand_id
1 'polypeptide(L)'
;MIKHLRFYQIPWSHYCDKVRWALDLKELPYDIINFNPYGKTKGLERAPKTIRKLMPILEDPNNDGNPFQCDSTPILLYLHTRYPNSSISLFPSSSSDEKQQIIDTCLRFDSELGLYTRRIAYVQILNEKSSALSILLGEKFSWAYNPDDIRSRLVSSFVACFMIARFRLHRIREEQLREKTEQILLDVAERLHTHDYLVGEQFSAADLTFCSLVKPLRRVPCFFDDNRFRIIFDYHERIRRKYDPKYPNIDNFVEKIVDKHRLQIQNSEKSLITHIKTFIYRINFVQRFFIAFMTMMVKNIYGPVTDNEEVPQFNRVSSQGNQEKEAFNDQRRINFKSKWLMNVVVLPIHIMQRLADYFLVVGYDHDEERGGRSCGKIIQRFPDKDWPDCPFNPRIIHFCQPQGWILTAKRELPTFFISILTDLDGLRHYCACLTFHQTLLPTTTNILLNKTNDYSDEADDTAFLLPRTQMYAPKCLVLTSKLDCFEAFR
;
A
#
# COMPACT_ATOMS: atom_id res chain seq x y z
N MET A 1 32.41 -24.15 11.97
CA MET A 1 32.20 -22.73 12.33
C MET A 1 30.83 -22.32 11.82
N ILE A 2 29.93 -21.89 12.70
CA ILE A 2 28.64 -21.31 12.30
C ILE A 2 28.96 -19.99 11.60
N LYS A 3 28.51 -19.85 10.35
CA LYS A 3 28.69 -18.60 9.60
C LYS A 3 27.74 -17.55 10.18
N HIS A 4 28.20 -16.30 10.25
CA HIS A 4 27.37 -15.19 10.73
C HIS A 4 26.11 -15.05 9.86
N LEU A 5 24.96 -14.83 10.52
CA LEU A 5 23.73 -14.45 9.86
C LEU A 5 23.93 -13.08 9.20
N ARG A 6 23.27 -12.80 8.07
CA ARG A 6 23.29 -11.47 7.46
C ARG A 6 21.91 -10.85 7.56
N PHE A 7 21.82 -9.72 8.25
CA PHE A 7 20.56 -9.02 8.48
C PHE A 7 20.50 -7.76 7.63
N TYR A 8 19.63 -7.78 6.60
CA TYR A 8 19.39 -6.64 5.74
C TYR A 8 18.26 -5.81 6.33
N GLN A 9 18.57 -4.55 6.66
CA GLN A 9 17.64 -3.69 7.38
C GLN A 9 17.57 -2.28 6.80
N ILE A 10 16.46 -1.62 7.13
CA ILE A 10 16.34 -0.16 7.07
C ILE A 10 16.48 0.33 8.53
N PRO A 11 17.52 1.10 8.89
CA PRO A 11 17.85 1.40 10.29
C PRO A 11 16.69 1.96 11.12
N TRP A 12 15.90 2.85 10.54
CA TRP A 12 14.77 3.53 11.19
C TRP A 12 13.44 2.76 11.12
N SER A 13 13.40 1.57 10.50
CA SER A 13 12.18 0.78 10.40
C SER A 13 11.91 0.02 11.70
N HIS A 14 10.76 0.24 12.31
CA HIS A 14 10.27 -0.47 13.50
C HIS A 14 10.04 -1.97 13.26
N TYR A 15 9.79 -2.38 12.01
CA TYR A 15 9.78 -3.82 11.65
C TYR A 15 11.18 -4.43 11.67
N CYS A 16 12.21 -3.65 11.29
CA CYS A 16 13.60 -4.09 11.41
C CYS A 16 14.06 -4.09 12.88
N ASP A 17 13.54 -3.16 13.68
CA ASP A 17 13.79 -3.11 15.12
C ASP A 17 13.29 -4.37 15.83
N LYS A 18 12.08 -4.84 15.48
CA LYS A 18 11.53 -6.13 15.92
C LYS A 18 12.48 -7.30 15.66
N VAL A 19 12.98 -7.45 14.43
CA VAL A 19 13.90 -8.55 14.09
C VAL A 19 15.25 -8.40 14.78
N ARG A 20 15.80 -7.17 14.84
CA ARG A 20 17.07 -6.89 15.51
C ARG A 20 17.02 -7.27 16.98
N TRP A 21 15.94 -6.87 17.66
CA TRP A 21 15.73 -7.20 19.06
C TRP A 21 15.63 -8.72 19.27
N ALA A 22 14.94 -9.44 18.39
CA ALA A 22 14.87 -10.90 18.48
C ALA A 22 16.22 -11.60 18.23
N LEU A 23 17.03 -11.09 17.30
CA LEU A 23 18.40 -11.59 17.07
C LEU A 23 19.28 -11.35 18.30
N ASP A 24 19.17 -10.17 18.91
CA ASP A 24 19.92 -9.79 20.10
C ASP A 24 19.52 -10.63 21.32
N LEU A 25 18.22 -10.88 21.50
CA LEU A 25 17.67 -11.77 22.53
C LEU A 25 18.14 -13.22 22.40
N LYS A 26 18.38 -13.68 21.17
CA LYS A 26 18.88 -15.02 20.91
C LYS A 26 20.40 -15.13 20.94
N GLU A 27 21.09 -14.01 21.18
CA GLU A 27 22.56 -13.92 21.22
C GLU A 27 23.22 -14.49 19.96
N LEU A 28 22.52 -14.39 18.80
CA LEU A 28 23.03 -14.93 17.55
C LEU A 28 24.07 -13.98 16.94
N PRO A 29 25.21 -14.48 16.42
CA PRO A 29 26.14 -13.64 15.69
C PRO A 29 25.56 -13.26 14.32
N TYR A 30 25.35 -11.96 14.08
CA TYR A 30 24.86 -11.45 12.81
C TYR A 30 25.57 -10.17 12.37
N ASP A 31 25.72 -10.04 11.04
CA ASP A 31 26.26 -8.86 10.38
C ASP A 31 25.10 -7.99 9.86
N ILE A 32 25.14 -6.69 10.18
CA ILE A 32 24.13 -5.72 9.74
C ILE A 32 24.50 -5.16 8.36
N ILE A 33 23.56 -5.26 7.43
CA ILE A 33 23.68 -4.68 6.09
C ILE A 33 22.57 -3.62 5.92
N ASN A 34 22.96 -2.35 5.95
CA ASN A 34 22.02 -1.24 5.81
C ASN A 34 21.60 -1.08 4.34
N PHE A 35 20.33 -1.33 4.08
CA PHE A 35 19.73 -1.19 2.77
C PHE A 35 19.21 0.24 2.56
N ASN A 36 19.60 0.87 1.45
CA ASN A 36 19.00 2.14 1.04
C ASN A 36 17.76 1.85 0.17
N PRO A 37 16.54 2.16 0.64
CA PRO A 37 15.31 1.90 -0.12
C PRO A 37 15.21 2.68 -1.44
N TYR A 38 16.05 3.69 -1.64
CA TYR A 38 16.08 4.57 -2.82
C TYR A 38 17.30 4.33 -3.72
N GLY A 39 18.14 3.34 -3.41
CA GLY A 39 19.36 3.02 -4.16
C GLY A 39 19.26 1.75 -5.01
N LYS A 40 20.35 1.41 -5.71
CA LYS A 40 20.50 0.09 -6.35
C LYS A 40 20.58 -0.98 -5.26
N THR A 41 19.95 -2.15 -5.50
CA THR A 41 19.94 -3.33 -4.61
C THR A 41 21.31 -4.03 -4.53
N LYS A 42 22.37 -3.31 -4.20
CA LYS A 42 23.70 -3.90 -4.01
C LYS A 42 23.66 -4.83 -2.80
N GLY A 43 24.16 -6.06 -2.96
CA GLY A 43 24.20 -7.08 -1.90
C GLY A 43 23.03 -8.09 -1.91
N LEU A 44 21.88 -7.74 -2.50
CA LEU A 44 20.71 -8.63 -2.62
C LEU A 44 20.58 -9.30 -4.00
N GLU A 45 21.68 -9.37 -4.75
CA GLU A 45 21.71 -9.94 -6.10
C GLU A 45 21.43 -11.45 -6.11
N ARG A 46 21.74 -12.13 -5.00
CA ARG A 46 21.46 -13.55 -4.76
C ARG A 46 20.02 -13.83 -4.32
N ALA A 47 19.33 -12.85 -3.75
CA ALA A 47 17.95 -13.00 -3.31
C ALA A 47 16.98 -13.02 -4.52
N PRO A 48 15.86 -13.77 -4.47
CA PRO A 48 14.82 -13.71 -5.49
C PRO A 48 14.32 -12.28 -5.74
N LYS A 49 14.09 -11.90 -7.01
CA LYS A 49 13.68 -10.54 -7.39
C LYS A 49 12.41 -10.07 -6.66
N THR A 50 11.52 -11.01 -6.33
CA THR A 50 10.27 -10.79 -5.59
C THR A 50 10.49 -10.26 -4.17
N ILE A 51 11.57 -10.69 -3.50
CA ILE A 51 11.82 -10.30 -2.10
C ILE A 51 12.76 -9.10 -1.93
N ARG A 52 13.52 -8.71 -2.97
CA ARG A 52 14.53 -7.62 -2.90
C ARG A 52 14.00 -6.25 -2.47
N LYS A 53 12.68 -6.05 -2.49
CA LYS A 53 12.01 -4.79 -2.13
C LYS A 53 11.31 -4.84 -0.76
N LEU A 54 11.30 -6.01 -0.11
CA LEU A 54 10.66 -6.21 1.19
C LEU A 54 11.75 -6.16 2.26
N MET A 55 11.52 -5.38 3.32
CA MET A 55 12.43 -5.31 4.48
C MET A 55 11.60 -5.51 5.73
N PRO A 56 12.09 -6.22 6.76
CA PRO A 56 13.42 -6.83 6.90
C PRO A 56 13.66 -8.11 6.07
N ILE A 57 14.94 -8.45 5.82
CA ILE A 57 15.38 -9.75 5.27
C ILE A 57 16.50 -10.33 6.14
N LEU A 58 16.42 -11.62 6.45
CA LEU A 58 17.47 -12.39 7.09
C LEU A 58 18.02 -13.41 6.09
N GLU A 59 19.33 -13.43 5.89
CA GLU A 59 20.03 -14.49 5.17
C GLU A 59 20.75 -15.37 6.19
N ASP A 60 20.34 -16.63 6.28
CA ASP A 60 21.01 -17.66 7.06
C ASP A 60 21.89 -18.53 6.16
N PRO A 61 23.21 -18.31 6.13
CA PRO A 61 24.13 -19.12 5.32
C PRO A 61 24.33 -20.55 5.87
N ASN A 62 23.75 -20.87 7.03
CA ASN A 62 23.77 -22.20 7.64
C ASN A 62 22.48 -22.99 7.33
N ASN A 63 21.58 -22.45 6.51
CA ASN A 63 20.40 -23.17 6.06
C ASN A 63 20.67 -23.86 4.72
N ASP A 64 20.55 -25.20 4.69
CA ASP A 64 20.72 -25.99 3.47
C ASP A 64 19.55 -25.81 2.47
N GLY A 65 18.41 -25.30 2.94
CA GLY A 65 17.23 -24.95 2.14
C GLY A 65 17.29 -23.53 1.56
N ASN A 66 16.16 -22.80 1.59
CA ASN A 66 16.16 -21.38 1.22
C ASN A 66 16.87 -20.55 2.30
N PRO A 67 18.03 -19.91 2.02
CA PRO A 67 18.75 -19.14 3.02
C PRO A 67 18.07 -17.82 3.34
N PHE A 68 17.15 -17.33 2.51
CA PHE A 68 16.51 -16.03 2.70
C PHE A 68 15.14 -16.16 3.37
N GLN A 69 14.99 -15.48 4.51
CA GLN A 69 13.72 -15.28 5.20
C GLN A 69 13.30 -13.81 5.12
N CYS A 70 12.01 -13.59 4.92
CA CYS A 70 11.44 -12.26 4.70
C CYS A 70 10.26 -12.04 5.62
N ASP A 71 9.99 -10.76 5.88
CA ASP A 71 8.95 -10.30 6.79
C ASP A 71 9.25 -10.59 8.26
N SER A 72 8.85 -9.68 9.13
CA SER A 72 9.31 -9.67 10.52
C SER A 72 8.79 -10.87 11.32
N THR A 73 7.50 -11.20 11.22
CA THR A 73 6.90 -12.35 11.93
C THR A 73 7.42 -13.71 11.46
N PRO A 74 7.46 -14.02 10.14
CA PRO A 74 8.08 -15.26 9.66
C PRO A 74 9.55 -15.40 10.05
N ILE A 75 10.32 -14.31 10.08
CA ILE A 75 11.70 -14.33 10.58
C ILE A 75 11.73 -14.73 12.06
N LEU A 76 10.84 -14.21 12.92
CA LEU A 76 10.79 -14.62 14.34
C LEU A 76 10.50 -16.11 14.50
N LEU A 77 9.56 -16.65 13.72
CA LEU A 77 9.22 -18.07 13.71
C LEU A 77 10.39 -18.94 13.24
N TYR A 78 11.08 -18.48 12.20
CA TYR A 78 12.29 -19.13 11.71
C TYR A 78 13.37 -19.18 12.78
N LEU A 79 13.66 -18.05 13.43
CA LEU A 79 14.65 -17.96 14.49
C LEU A 79 14.30 -18.84 15.69
N HIS A 80 13.02 -18.93 16.06
CA HIS A 80 12.57 -19.82 17.12
C HIS A 80 12.78 -21.29 16.77
N THR A 81 12.42 -21.69 15.54
CA THR A 81 12.51 -23.09 15.08
C THR A 81 13.95 -23.53 14.83
N ARG A 82 14.76 -22.67 14.20
CA ARG A 82 16.14 -23.00 13.80
C ARG A 82 17.14 -22.90 14.94
N TYR A 83 16.93 -21.94 15.85
CA TYR A 83 17.83 -21.64 16.96
C TYR A 83 17.08 -21.73 18.30
N PRO A 84 16.71 -22.94 18.76
CA PRO A 84 15.93 -23.12 20.00
C PRO A 84 16.74 -22.89 21.27
N ASN A 85 18.08 -22.99 21.21
CA ASN A 85 18.98 -22.99 22.37
C ASN A 85 19.19 -21.62 23.05
N SER A 86 18.33 -20.63 22.79
CA SER A 86 18.43 -19.32 23.44
C SER A 86 17.79 -19.35 24.82
N SER A 87 18.36 -18.59 25.77
CA SER A 87 17.88 -18.44 27.15
C SER A 87 16.42 -17.95 27.24
N ILE A 88 15.96 -17.21 26.23
CA ILE A 88 14.59 -16.70 26.12
C ILE A 88 13.93 -17.34 24.90
N SER A 89 12.77 -17.96 25.10
CA SER A 89 11.92 -18.44 24.01
C SER A 89 10.98 -17.34 23.55
N LEU A 90 10.98 -17.03 22.25
CA LEU A 90 10.03 -16.09 21.64
C LEU A 90 8.59 -16.66 21.60
N PHE A 91 8.44 -17.97 21.72
CA PHE A 91 7.16 -18.67 21.77
C PHE A 91 7.26 -19.69 22.92
N PRO A 92 7.02 -19.25 24.18
CA PRO A 92 7.32 -20.05 25.38
C PRO A 92 6.39 -21.25 25.58
N SER A 93 5.17 -21.21 25.04
CA SER A 93 4.11 -22.12 25.45
C SER A 93 4.09 -23.44 24.67
N SER A 94 3.87 -24.53 25.40
CA SER A 94 3.81 -25.90 24.83
C SER A 94 2.45 -26.20 24.18
N SER A 95 1.42 -25.42 24.48
CA SER A 95 0.11 -25.51 23.86
C SER A 95 0.16 -24.91 22.44
N SER A 96 -0.34 -25.68 21.47
CA SER A 96 -0.42 -25.22 20.08
C SER A 96 -1.27 -23.96 19.95
N ASP A 97 -2.31 -23.82 20.78
CA ASP A 97 -3.28 -22.72 20.73
C ASP A 97 -2.67 -21.39 21.15
N GLU A 98 -1.87 -21.36 22.23
CA GLU A 98 -1.24 -20.12 22.69
C GLU A 98 -0.15 -19.67 21.73
N LYS A 99 0.62 -20.62 21.16
CA LYS A 99 1.58 -20.31 20.09
C LYS A 99 0.88 -19.68 18.89
N GLN A 100 -0.28 -20.21 18.48
CA GLN A 100 -1.06 -19.64 17.40
C GLN A 100 -1.57 -18.23 17.75
N GLN A 101 -2.04 -18.02 18.98
CA GLN A 101 -2.48 -16.71 19.45
C GLN A 101 -1.36 -15.66 19.44
N ILE A 102 -0.12 -16.04 19.81
CA ILE A 102 1.05 -15.16 19.71
C ILE A 102 1.30 -14.76 18.25
N ILE A 103 1.22 -15.72 17.32
CA ILE A 103 1.42 -15.49 15.88
C ILE A 103 0.35 -14.54 15.34
N ASP A 104 -0.92 -14.82 15.62
CA ASP A 104 -2.05 -14.01 15.16
C ASP A 104 -1.97 -12.58 15.70
N THR A 105 -1.57 -12.41 16.96
CA THR A 105 -1.32 -11.11 17.58
C THR A 105 -0.18 -10.37 16.88
N CYS A 106 0.93 -11.05 16.55
CA CYS A 106 2.04 -10.45 15.81
C CYS A 106 1.61 -9.98 14.41
N LEU A 107 0.84 -10.80 13.69
CA LEU A 107 0.36 -10.48 12.34
C LEU A 107 -0.66 -9.34 12.35
N ARG A 108 -1.57 -9.31 13.35
CA ARG A 108 -2.50 -8.19 13.56
C ARG A 108 -1.72 -6.89 13.79
N PHE A 109 -0.74 -6.90 14.69
CA PHE A 109 0.05 -5.69 14.93
C PHE A 109 0.90 -5.28 13.73
N ASP A 110 1.49 -6.22 12.99
CA ASP A 110 2.27 -5.89 11.79
C ASP A 110 1.41 -5.23 10.71
N SER A 111 0.19 -5.71 10.50
CA SER A 111 -0.73 -5.24 9.45
C SER A 111 -1.51 -3.97 9.83
N GLU A 112 -1.88 -3.82 11.10
CA GLU A 112 -2.67 -2.69 11.61
C GLU A 112 -1.77 -1.68 12.33
N LEU A 113 -1.32 -2.01 13.54
CA LEU A 113 -0.61 -1.08 14.43
C LEU A 113 0.65 -0.50 13.77
N GLY A 114 1.51 -1.33 13.18
CA GLY A 114 2.74 -0.89 12.53
C GLY A 114 2.50 0.05 11.35
N LEU A 115 1.39 -0.12 10.61
CA LEU A 115 1.01 0.76 9.51
C LEU A 115 0.49 2.10 10.05
N TYR A 116 -0.40 2.06 11.05
CA TYR A 116 -1.08 3.24 11.56
C TYR A 116 -0.13 4.17 12.29
N THR A 117 0.63 3.62 13.24
CA THR A 117 1.59 4.36 14.07
C THR A 117 2.62 5.10 13.23
N ARG A 118 3.17 4.44 12.19
CA ARG A 118 4.12 5.06 11.26
C ARG A 118 3.51 6.26 10.54
N ARG A 119 2.30 6.12 10.00
CA ARG A 119 1.64 7.18 9.21
C ARG A 119 1.29 8.37 10.08
N ILE A 120 0.75 8.12 11.27
CA ILE A 120 0.44 9.15 12.27
C ILE A 120 1.73 9.88 12.68
N ALA A 121 2.80 9.14 13.02
CA ALA A 121 4.07 9.73 13.39
C ALA A 121 4.69 10.56 12.24
N TYR A 122 4.59 10.11 10.99
CA TYR A 122 5.07 10.90 9.86
C TYR A 122 4.31 12.21 9.71
N VAL A 123 2.99 12.23 9.89
CA VAL A 123 2.24 13.51 9.87
C VAL A 123 2.69 14.42 11.01
N GLN A 124 2.89 13.88 12.21
CA GLN A 124 3.38 14.69 13.32
C GLN A 124 4.78 15.28 13.03
N ILE A 125 5.71 14.46 12.54
CA ILE A 125 7.06 14.91 12.20
C ILE A 125 7.01 15.94 11.06
N LEU A 126 6.15 15.76 10.06
CA LEU A 126 5.97 16.72 8.97
C LEU A 126 5.50 18.08 9.47
N ASN A 127 4.57 18.09 10.44
CA ASN A 127 4.02 19.31 11.01
C ASN A 127 5.03 20.05 11.91
N GLU A 128 5.80 19.33 12.71
CA GLU A 128 6.76 19.93 13.65
C GLU A 128 8.11 20.28 12.99
N LYS A 129 8.70 19.32 12.27
CA LYS A 129 10.06 19.39 11.72
C LYS A 129 10.17 18.59 10.42
N SER A 130 9.65 19.15 9.33
CA SER A 130 9.69 18.51 8.00
C SER A 130 11.11 18.10 7.56
N SER A 131 12.15 18.82 7.99
CA SER A 131 13.56 18.49 7.71
C SER A 131 14.04 17.20 8.38
N ALA A 132 13.41 16.75 9.47
CA ALA A 132 13.80 15.52 10.15
C ALA A 132 13.56 14.27 9.28
N LEU A 133 12.57 14.30 8.37
CA LEU A 133 12.30 13.19 7.45
C LEU A 133 13.30 13.07 6.31
N SER A 134 14.20 14.03 6.13
CA SER A 134 15.35 13.86 5.24
C SER A 134 16.24 12.69 5.67
N ILE A 135 16.11 12.21 6.93
CA ILE A 135 16.75 10.97 7.40
C ILE A 135 16.42 9.74 6.59
N LEU A 136 15.22 9.71 6.04
CA LEU A 136 14.74 8.59 5.25
C LEU A 136 15.54 8.48 3.94
N LEU A 137 16.10 9.57 3.41
CA LEU A 137 16.92 9.54 2.20
C LEU A 137 18.30 8.89 2.42
N GLY A 138 18.70 8.66 3.67
CA GLY A 138 19.94 7.99 4.07
C GLY A 138 21.10 8.94 4.41
N GLU A 139 22.18 8.38 4.93
CA GLU A 139 23.34 9.11 5.49
C GLU A 139 24.02 10.06 4.49
N LYS A 140 23.97 9.76 3.19
CA LYS A 140 24.54 10.61 2.12
C LYS A 140 23.83 11.96 1.98
N PHE A 141 22.65 12.11 2.57
CA PHE A 141 21.85 13.34 2.55
C PHE A 141 21.86 14.08 3.88
N SER A 142 22.83 13.80 4.77
CA SER A 142 23.00 14.44 6.10
C SER A 142 22.99 15.97 6.09
N TRP A 143 23.35 16.62 4.98
CA TRP A 143 23.25 18.07 4.81
C TRP A 143 21.81 18.60 4.73
N ALA A 144 20.83 17.76 4.34
CA ALA A 144 19.42 18.13 4.22
C ALA A 144 18.69 18.21 5.57
N TYR A 145 19.41 18.02 6.68
CA TYR A 145 18.87 18.01 8.04
C TYR A 145 19.09 19.33 8.77
N ASN A 146 19.92 20.23 8.23
CA ASN A 146 20.19 21.51 8.87
C ASN A 146 19.03 22.48 8.61
N PRO A 147 18.17 22.79 9.58
CA PRO A 147 17.00 23.65 9.37
C PRO A 147 17.36 25.09 8.94
N ASP A 148 18.58 25.53 9.22
CA ASP A 148 19.04 26.90 8.93
C ASP A 148 19.47 27.10 7.46
N ASP A 149 19.68 26.02 6.69
CA ASP A 149 19.99 26.11 5.25
C ASP A 149 18.70 26.23 4.44
N ILE A 150 18.56 27.27 3.60
CA ILE A 150 17.39 27.42 2.73
C ILE A 150 17.21 26.24 1.74
N ARG A 151 18.29 25.55 1.39
CA ARG A 151 18.26 24.40 0.48
C ARG A 151 17.74 23.14 1.16
N SER A 152 18.02 22.96 2.45
CA SER A 152 17.48 21.83 3.21
C SER A 152 15.97 21.94 3.33
N ARG A 153 15.44 23.16 3.52
CA ARG A 153 14.01 23.45 3.56
C ARG A 153 13.32 23.10 2.25
N LEU A 154 13.93 23.40 1.10
CA LEU A 154 13.40 23.00 -0.20
C LEU A 154 13.40 21.47 -0.37
N VAL A 155 14.52 20.81 -0.07
CA VAL A 155 14.63 19.34 -0.17
C VAL A 155 13.65 18.67 0.78
N SER A 156 13.50 19.16 2.01
CA SER A 156 12.58 18.60 2.99
C SER A 156 11.12 18.78 2.58
N SER A 157 10.74 19.89 1.94
CA SER A 157 9.41 20.06 1.33
C SER A 157 9.14 19.03 0.22
N PHE A 158 10.13 18.72 -0.62
CA PHE A 158 9.96 17.67 -1.63
C PHE A 158 9.88 16.27 -1.02
N VAL A 159 10.70 15.98 0.00
CA VAL A 159 10.60 14.73 0.77
C VAL A 159 9.24 14.63 1.46
N ALA A 160 8.73 15.73 2.00
CA ALA A 160 7.41 15.80 2.60
C ALA A 160 6.31 15.46 1.59
N CYS A 161 6.29 16.12 0.44
CA CYS A 161 5.34 15.81 -0.64
C CYS A 161 5.46 14.35 -1.10
N PHE A 162 6.70 13.85 -1.25
CA PHE A 162 6.95 12.45 -1.56
C PHE A 162 6.32 11.52 -0.51
N MET A 163 6.50 11.81 0.78
CA MET A 163 5.96 11.00 1.88
C MET A 163 4.44 11.04 1.91
N ILE A 164 3.84 12.22 1.71
CA ILE A 164 2.38 12.39 1.67
C ILE A 164 1.78 11.55 0.54
N ALA A 165 2.38 11.55 -0.64
CA ALA A 165 1.94 10.74 -1.77
C ALA A 165 2.19 9.24 -1.52
N ARG A 166 3.44 8.87 -1.20
CA ARG A 166 3.87 7.46 -1.10
C ARG A 166 3.21 6.69 0.03
N PHE A 167 2.97 7.34 1.17
CA PHE A 167 2.31 6.74 2.34
C PHE A 167 0.84 7.16 2.49
N ARG A 168 0.30 7.87 1.49
CA ARG A 168 -1.09 8.35 1.47
C ARG A 168 -1.47 9.04 2.79
N LEU A 169 -0.60 9.93 3.25
CA LEU A 169 -0.79 10.60 4.54
C LEU A 169 -2.01 11.53 4.53
N HIS A 170 -2.45 11.98 3.36
CA HIS A 170 -3.69 12.75 3.19
C HIS A 170 -4.96 11.94 3.57
N ARG A 171 -4.92 10.60 3.49
CA ARG A 171 -6.06 9.73 3.81
C ARG A 171 -6.20 9.35 5.28
N ILE A 172 -5.32 9.83 6.16
CA ILE A 172 -5.34 9.42 7.57
C ILE A 172 -6.69 9.69 8.24
N ARG A 173 -7.31 10.83 7.91
CA ARG A 173 -8.62 11.22 8.42
C ARG A 173 -9.74 10.37 7.82
N GLU A 174 -9.72 10.16 6.51
CA GLU A 174 -10.71 9.34 5.80
C GLU A 174 -10.68 7.88 6.27
N GLU A 175 -9.49 7.34 6.55
CA GLU A 175 -9.31 5.96 6.97
C GLU A 175 -9.47 5.75 8.48
N GLN A 176 -9.78 6.83 9.24
CA GLN A 176 -9.96 6.82 10.69
C GLN A 176 -8.80 6.15 11.43
N LEU A 177 -7.56 6.39 10.99
CA LEU A 177 -6.40 5.68 11.55
C LEU A 177 -6.17 6.04 13.01
N ARG A 178 -6.53 7.26 13.42
CA ARG A 178 -6.39 7.70 14.81
C ARG A 178 -7.30 6.87 15.70
N GLU A 179 -8.58 6.78 15.34
CA GLU A 179 -9.62 6.04 16.06
C GLU A 179 -9.29 4.56 16.12
N LYS A 180 -8.84 3.96 15.01
CA LYS A 180 -8.40 2.56 14.97
C LYS A 180 -7.16 2.31 15.82
N THR A 181 -6.20 3.23 15.80
CA THR A 181 -5.01 3.13 16.67
C THR A 181 -5.42 3.23 18.14
N GLU A 182 -6.28 4.19 18.48
CA GLU A 182 -6.83 4.37 19.82
C GLU A 182 -7.56 3.12 20.31
N GLN A 183 -8.40 2.49 19.49
CA GLN A 183 -9.05 1.21 19.82
C GLN A 183 -8.03 0.11 20.14
N ILE A 184 -7.04 -0.12 19.27
CA ILE A 184 -6.00 -1.14 19.52
C ILE A 184 -5.23 -0.86 20.82
N LEU A 185 -4.92 0.41 21.09
CA LEU A 185 -4.21 0.79 22.31
C LEU A 185 -5.09 0.60 23.55
N LEU A 186 -6.38 0.91 23.49
CA LEU A 186 -7.32 0.67 24.58
C LEU A 186 -7.47 -0.83 24.89
N ASP A 187 -7.63 -1.67 23.86
CA ASP A 187 -7.67 -3.13 24.00
C ASP A 187 -6.42 -3.64 24.74
N VAL A 188 -5.24 -3.14 24.33
CA VAL A 188 -3.97 -3.50 24.96
C VAL A 188 -3.87 -2.95 26.39
N ALA A 189 -4.31 -1.72 26.65
CA ALA A 189 -4.30 -1.15 27.99
C ALA A 189 -5.19 -1.96 28.95
N GLU A 190 -6.39 -2.34 28.53
CA GLU A 190 -7.31 -3.19 29.29
C GLU A 190 -6.66 -4.53 29.65
N ARG A 191 -6.01 -5.16 28.67
CA ARG A 191 -5.25 -6.41 28.88
C ARG A 191 -4.13 -6.22 29.91
N LEU A 192 -3.37 -5.13 29.81
CA LEU A 192 -2.23 -4.83 30.69
C LEU A 192 -2.64 -4.42 32.12
N HIS A 193 -3.90 -4.07 32.36
CA HIS A 193 -4.41 -3.85 33.72
C HIS A 193 -4.50 -5.13 34.54
N THR A 194 -4.69 -6.27 33.88
CA THR A 194 -4.91 -7.57 34.55
C THR A 194 -3.75 -8.53 34.35
N HIS A 195 -2.87 -8.30 33.37
CA HIS A 195 -1.81 -9.23 33.00
C HIS A 195 -0.48 -8.52 32.77
N ASP A 196 0.61 -9.23 33.08
CA ASP A 196 1.96 -8.70 32.92
C ASP A 196 2.50 -8.76 31.49
N TYR A 197 1.88 -9.58 30.63
CA TYR A 197 2.24 -9.76 29.21
C TYR A 197 0.99 -9.82 28.33
N LEU A 198 1.15 -9.55 27.04
CA LEU A 198 0.04 -9.45 26.09
C LEU A 198 -0.63 -10.81 25.85
N VAL A 199 0.16 -11.87 25.72
CA VAL A 199 -0.32 -13.24 25.49
C VAL A 199 0.41 -14.18 26.45
N GLY A 200 -0.34 -14.98 27.20
CA GLY A 200 0.23 -15.90 28.20
C GLY A 200 0.72 -15.20 29.47
N GLU A 201 1.55 -15.92 30.23
CA GLU A 201 2.14 -15.48 31.51
C GLU A 201 3.64 -15.12 31.39
N GLN A 202 4.22 -15.23 30.20
CA GLN A 202 5.64 -14.99 29.95
C GLN A 202 5.85 -14.07 28.76
N PHE A 203 7.02 -13.42 28.73
CA PHE A 203 7.43 -12.61 27.59
C PHE A 203 7.46 -13.44 26.30
N SER A 204 6.85 -12.90 25.25
CA SER A 204 6.71 -13.57 23.96
C SER A 204 6.99 -12.63 22.77
N ALA A 205 6.94 -13.19 21.56
CA ALA A 205 7.02 -12.44 20.32
C ALA A 205 5.93 -11.37 20.19
N ALA A 206 4.77 -11.55 20.86
CA ALA A 206 3.69 -10.56 20.85
C ALA A 206 4.12 -9.26 21.55
N ASP A 207 4.74 -9.37 22.73
CA ASP A 207 5.24 -8.24 23.52
C ASP A 207 6.35 -7.50 22.80
N LEU A 208 7.29 -8.27 22.25
CA LEU A 208 8.39 -7.78 21.43
C LEU A 208 7.87 -7.00 20.22
N THR A 209 6.88 -7.58 19.51
CA THR A 209 6.26 -6.96 18.34
C THR A 209 5.57 -5.66 18.71
N PHE A 210 4.70 -5.69 19.72
CA PHE A 210 3.98 -4.51 20.17
C PHE A 210 4.92 -3.37 20.56
N CYS A 211 5.92 -3.65 21.40
CA CYS A 211 6.89 -2.65 21.86
C CYS A 211 7.74 -2.09 20.71
N SER A 212 8.03 -2.89 19.68
CA SER A 212 8.73 -2.38 18.48
C SER A 212 7.85 -1.45 17.67
N LEU A 213 6.57 -1.79 17.49
CA LEU A 213 5.66 -1.09 16.59
C LEU A 213 4.97 0.12 17.22
N VAL A 214 4.85 0.20 18.55
CA VAL A 214 4.26 1.37 19.25
C VAL A 214 5.23 2.56 19.33
N LYS A 215 6.53 2.31 19.15
CA LYS A 215 7.61 3.30 19.26
C LYS A 215 7.37 4.61 18.51
N PRO A 216 6.85 4.64 17.26
CA PRO A 216 6.57 5.89 16.56
C PRO A 216 5.59 6.83 17.29
N LEU A 217 4.66 6.28 18.09
CA LEU A 217 3.68 7.08 18.84
C LEU A 217 4.30 7.89 19.99
N ARG A 218 5.52 7.55 20.46
CA ARG A 218 6.25 8.38 21.44
C ARG A 218 6.55 9.78 20.91
N ARG A 219 6.48 9.98 19.59
CA ARG A 219 6.63 11.29 18.94
C ARG A 219 5.30 11.98 18.68
N VAL A 220 4.18 11.42 19.13
CA VAL A 220 2.83 11.94 18.87
C VAL A 220 2.18 12.36 20.19
N PRO A 221 2.17 13.66 20.52
CA PRO A 221 1.71 14.17 21.82
C PRO A 221 0.32 13.69 22.21
N CYS A 222 -0.63 13.63 21.25
CA CYS A 222 -1.99 13.20 21.54
C CYS A 222 -2.14 11.72 21.93
N PHE A 223 -1.09 10.91 21.78
CA PHE A 223 -1.03 9.56 22.34
C PHE A 223 -0.07 9.49 23.52
N PHE A 224 1.11 10.10 23.41
CA PHE A 224 2.16 10.00 24.43
C PHE A 224 1.80 10.73 25.74
N ASP A 225 1.16 11.89 25.65
CA ASP A 225 0.79 12.71 26.81
C ASP A 225 -0.61 12.38 27.36
N ASP A 226 -1.35 11.51 26.67
CA ASP A 226 -2.68 11.08 27.11
C ASP A 226 -2.57 10.05 28.24
N ASN A 227 -3.12 10.40 29.41
CA ASN A 227 -3.11 9.56 30.60
C ASN A 227 -3.70 8.15 30.36
N ARG A 228 -4.64 8.01 29.41
CA ARG A 228 -5.25 6.70 29.09
C ARG A 228 -4.23 5.71 28.53
N PHE A 229 -3.19 6.18 27.85
CA PHE A 229 -2.17 5.34 27.24
C PHE A 229 -0.87 5.30 28.05
N ARG A 230 -0.80 5.93 29.22
CA ARG A 230 0.42 5.94 30.05
C ARG A 230 0.88 4.53 30.40
N ILE A 231 -0.04 3.64 30.75
CA ILE A 231 0.23 2.22 31.03
C ILE A 231 0.95 1.51 29.87
N ILE A 232 0.66 1.89 28.63
CA ILE A 232 1.26 1.30 27.42
C ILE A 232 2.73 1.69 27.30
N PHE A 233 3.04 2.96 27.53
CA PHE A 233 4.41 3.45 27.42
C PHE A 233 5.26 3.03 28.63
N ASP A 234 4.65 2.95 29.82
CA ASP A 234 5.27 2.34 31.00
C ASP A 234 5.56 0.84 30.76
N TYR A 235 4.61 0.12 30.15
CA TYR A 235 4.80 -1.26 29.72
C TYR A 235 5.95 -1.41 28.72
N HIS A 236 5.97 -0.58 27.67
CA HIS A 236 7.06 -0.55 26.70
C HIS A 236 8.42 -0.38 27.39
N GLU A 237 8.53 0.61 28.28
CA GLU A 237 9.76 0.90 29.03
C GLU A 237 10.18 -0.28 29.91
N ARG A 238 9.23 -0.89 30.63
CA ARG A 238 9.44 -2.07 31.47
C ARG A 238 9.98 -3.25 30.66
N ILE A 239 9.33 -3.58 29.55
CA ILE A 239 9.73 -4.71 28.70
C ILE A 239 11.09 -4.46 28.06
N ARG A 240 11.35 -3.27 27.53
CA ARG A 240 12.66 -2.93 26.94
C ARG A 240 13.78 -3.03 27.97
N ARG A 241 13.61 -2.45 29.16
CA ARG A 241 14.64 -2.55 30.21
C ARG A 241 14.95 -3.98 30.64
N LYS A 242 13.94 -4.85 30.65
CA LYS A 242 14.09 -6.23 31.10
C LYS A 242 14.62 -7.18 30.02
N TYR A 243 14.23 -6.97 28.76
CA TYR A 243 14.43 -7.94 27.67
C TYR A 243 15.21 -7.40 26.47
N ASP A 244 15.59 -6.13 26.42
CA ASP A 244 16.43 -5.60 25.34
C ASP A 244 17.86 -5.37 25.85
N PRO A 245 18.83 -6.24 25.49
CA PRO A 245 20.20 -6.15 25.98
C PRO A 245 20.91 -4.85 25.60
N LYS A 246 20.41 -4.13 24.58
CA LYS A 246 21.02 -2.91 24.06
C LYS A 246 20.24 -1.64 24.43
N TYR A 247 19.22 -1.74 25.28
CA TYR A 247 18.45 -0.60 25.76
C TYR A 247 19.20 0.15 26.88
N PRO A 248 19.22 1.51 26.92
CA PRO A 248 18.58 2.47 26.01
C PRO A 248 19.46 2.89 24.80
N ASN A 249 20.61 2.24 24.58
CA ASN A 249 21.67 2.72 23.70
C ASN A 249 21.31 2.81 22.19
N ILE A 250 20.24 2.13 21.73
CA ILE A 250 19.82 2.12 20.31
C ILE A 250 18.95 3.34 19.94
N ASP A 251 18.22 3.94 20.87
CA ASP A 251 17.35 5.09 20.59
C ASP A 251 18.12 6.35 20.15
N ASN A 252 19.43 6.33 20.40
CA ASN A 252 20.38 7.36 20.03
C ASN A 252 20.84 7.32 18.56
N PHE A 253 20.35 6.46 17.65
CA PHE A 253 20.88 6.45 16.27
C PHE A 253 20.55 7.74 15.50
N VAL A 254 19.31 8.21 15.59
CA VAL A 254 18.88 9.46 14.94
C VAL A 254 19.54 10.66 15.61
N GLU A 255 19.62 10.67 16.94
CA GLU A 255 20.26 11.75 17.71
C GLU A 255 21.79 11.77 17.51
N LYS A 256 22.48 10.62 17.56
CA LYS A 256 23.93 10.53 17.28
C LYS A 256 24.28 10.91 15.85
N ILE A 257 23.47 10.59 14.84
CA ILE A 257 23.70 11.05 13.47
C ILE A 257 23.57 12.57 13.37
N VAL A 258 22.51 13.13 13.98
CA VAL A 258 22.26 14.57 13.99
C VAL A 258 23.37 15.32 14.75
N ASP A 259 23.80 14.81 15.91
CA ASP A 259 24.80 15.45 16.77
C ASP A 259 26.24 15.28 16.25
N LYS A 260 26.62 14.10 15.75
CA LYS A 260 27.95 13.85 15.17
C LYS A 260 28.23 14.74 13.95
N HIS A 261 27.20 15.06 13.17
CA HIS A 261 27.34 15.93 12.00
C HIS A 261 27.21 17.42 12.32
N ARG A 262 26.46 17.81 13.37
CA ARG A 262 26.46 19.19 13.90
C ARG A 262 27.89 19.61 14.30
N LEU A 263 28.63 18.70 14.93
CA LEU A 263 30.05 18.90 15.29
C LEU A 263 31.00 18.90 14.07
N GLN A 264 30.73 18.10 13.02
CA GLN A 264 31.54 18.12 11.79
C GLN A 264 31.34 19.39 10.96
N ILE A 265 30.12 19.95 10.93
CA ILE A 265 29.83 21.21 10.22
C ILE A 265 30.58 22.36 10.91
N GLN A 266 30.59 22.39 12.24
CA GLN A 266 31.34 23.36 13.04
C GLN A 266 32.86 23.28 12.80
N ASN A 267 33.39 22.08 12.54
CA ASN A 267 34.83 21.88 12.28
C ASN A 267 35.24 22.05 10.80
N SER A 268 34.30 22.29 9.88
CA SER A 268 34.56 22.37 8.42
C SER A 268 34.79 23.80 7.89
N GLU A 269 35.07 24.76 8.78
CA GLU A 269 35.62 26.05 8.39
C GLU A 269 37.09 25.89 7.96
N LYS A 270 37.34 25.53 6.70
CA LYS A 270 38.55 25.89 5.94
C LYS A 270 38.47 25.38 4.49
N SER A 271 37.89 26.21 3.63
CA SER A 271 38.27 26.44 2.22
C SER A 271 37.07 26.95 1.42
N LEU A 272 37.22 28.15 0.86
CA LEU A 272 36.25 28.85 0.02
C LEU A 272 35.95 28.07 -1.27
N ILE A 273 36.94 27.34 -1.79
CA ILE A 273 36.85 26.54 -3.02
C ILE A 273 35.98 25.30 -2.80
N THR A 274 36.06 24.68 -1.63
CA THR A 274 35.20 23.55 -1.26
C THR A 274 33.74 24.00 -1.14
N HIS A 275 33.50 25.19 -0.59
CA HIS A 275 32.17 25.79 -0.53
C HIS A 275 31.59 26.07 -1.92
N ILE A 276 32.37 26.64 -2.85
CA ILE A 276 31.91 26.92 -4.22
C ILE A 276 31.62 25.62 -5.00
N LYS A 277 32.53 24.64 -4.96
CA LYS A 277 32.31 23.34 -5.62
C LYS A 277 31.10 22.61 -5.05
N THR A 278 30.93 22.66 -3.73
CA THR A 278 29.79 22.03 -3.07
C THR A 278 28.51 22.82 -3.33
N PHE A 279 28.56 24.14 -3.46
CA PHE A 279 27.44 24.99 -3.84
C PHE A 279 26.95 24.73 -5.26
N ILE A 280 27.86 24.65 -6.24
CA ILE A 280 27.54 24.33 -7.65
C ILE A 280 27.00 22.90 -7.77
N TYR A 281 27.60 21.94 -7.05
CA TYR A 281 27.10 20.57 -7.00
C TYR A 281 25.70 20.51 -6.36
N ARG A 282 25.45 21.28 -5.29
CA ARG A 282 24.15 21.35 -4.60
C ARG A 282 23.06 21.99 -5.46
N ILE A 283 23.33 23.04 -6.25
CA ILE A 283 22.33 23.65 -7.15
C ILE A 283 21.95 22.67 -8.27
N ASN A 284 22.95 22.10 -8.95
CA ASN A 284 22.71 21.12 -10.00
C ASN A 284 22.02 19.87 -9.45
N PHE A 285 22.30 19.49 -8.20
CA PHE A 285 21.62 18.39 -7.54
C PHE A 285 20.17 18.74 -7.21
N VAL A 286 19.86 19.90 -6.65
CA VAL A 286 18.47 20.30 -6.36
C VAL A 286 17.65 20.33 -7.66
N GLN A 287 18.20 20.83 -8.76
CA GLN A 287 17.54 20.78 -10.07
C GLN A 287 17.35 19.35 -10.59
N ARG A 288 18.38 18.51 -10.54
CA ARG A 288 18.27 17.11 -10.99
C ARG A 288 17.35 16.28 -10.11
N PHE A 289 17.38 16.52 -8.80
CA PHE A 289 16.48 15.91 -7.82
C PHE A 289 15.05 16.36 -8.06
N PHE A 290 14.83 17.66 -8.32
CA PHE A 290 13.51 18.18 -8.68
C PHE A 290 12.98 17.53 -9.96
N ILE A 291 13.79 17.43 -11.02
CA ILE A 291 13.40 16.76 -12.28
C ILE A 291 13.11 15.28 -12.04
N ALA A 292 13.96 14.56 -11.30
CA ALA A 292 13.76 13.15 -10.99
C ALA A 292 12.53 12.92 -10.08
N PHE A 293 12.31 13.82 -9.11
CA PHE A 293 11.16 13.84 -8.21
C PHE A 293 9.87 14.09 -8.98
N MET A 294 9.84 15.09 -9.87
CA MET A 294 8.70 15.37 -10.74
C MET A 294 8.41 14.18 -11.66
N THR A 295 9.44 13.57 -12.24
CA THR A 295 9.30 12.38 -13.09
C THR A 295 8.75 11.19 -12.29
N MET A 296 9.20 11.00 -11.05
CA MET A 296 8.73 9.93 -10.17
C MET A 296 7.31 10.20 -9.64
N MET A 297 6.98 11.45 -9.30
CA MET A 297 5.62 11.87 -8.93
C MET A 297 4.67 11.59 -10.08
N VAL A 298 5.03 11.96 -11.32
CA VAL A 298 4.24 11.64 -12.51
C VAL A 298 4.08 10.12 -12.66
N LYS A 299 5.13 9.31 -12.50
CA LYS A 299 5.03 7.84 -12.57
C LYS A 299 4.20 7.21 -11.45
N ASN A 300 4.24 7.77 -10.23
CA ASN A 300 3.45 7.27 -9.09
C ASN A 300 1.99 7.75 -9.14
N ILE A 301 1.71 8.89 -9.76
CA ILE A 301 0.37 9.47 -9.87
C ILE A 301 -0.36 8.92 -11.12
N TYR A 302 0.37 8.69 -12.22
CA TYR A 302 -0.21 8.30 -13.52
C TYR A 302 0.12 6.87 -13.96
N GLY A 303 0.79 6.07 -13.12
CA GLY A 303 1.24 4.71 -13.47
C GLY A 303 2.33 4.69 -14.56
N PRO A 304 2.91 3.52 -14.87
CA PRO A 304 3.79 3.39 -16.01
C PRO A 304 2.99 3.61 -17.29
N VAL A 305 3.36 4.63 -18.07
CA VAL A 305 2.91 4.76 -19.46
C VAL A 305 3.40 3.51 -20.19
N THR A 306 2.52 2.57 -20.45
CA THR A 306 2.74 1.48 -21.40
C THR A 306 2.65 2.10 -22.78
N ASP A 307 3.79 2.32 -23.43
CA ASP A 307 3.85 2.58 -24.86
C ASP A 307 3.43 1.28 -25.60
N ASN A 308 2.14 0.99 -25.63
CA ASN A 308 1.53 -0.05 -26.45
C ASN A 308 0.23 0.53 -27.04
N GLU A 309 0.37 1.48 -27.95
CA GLU A 309 -0.64 1.69 -28.99
C GLU A 309 -0.04 1.23 -30.31
N GLU A 310 -0.58 0.12 -30.82
CA GLU A 310 -0.37 -0.34 -32.17
C GLU A 310 -0.83 0.76 -33.13
N VAL A 311 0.12 1.30 -33.89
CA VAL A 311 -0.17 2.23 -34.99
C VAL A 311 -0.86 1.44 -36.10
N PRO A 312 -2.08 1.81 -36.54
CA PRO A 312 -2.69 1.18 -37.70
C PRO A 312 -1.84 1.53 -38.93
N GLN A 313 -1.39 0.51 -39.66
CA GLN A 313 -0.72 0.69 -40.95
C GLN A 313 -1.68 1.38 -41.92
N PHE A 314 -1.40 2.63 -42.26
CA PHE A 314 -1.97 3.28 -43.44
C PHE A 314 -0.92 3.38 -44.55
N ASN A 315 -1.31 2.84 -45.70
CA ASN A 315 -0.50 2.74 -46.92
C ASN A 315 0.03 4.10 -47.40
N ARG A 316 1.26 4.05 -47.94
CA ARG A 316 1.95 5.12 -48.67
C ARG A 316 1.08 5.71 -49.79
N VAL A 317 0.98 7.04 -49.86
CA VAL A 317 1.13 7.83 -51.11
C VAL A 317 1.69 9.23 -50.81
N SER A 318 2.68 9.62 -51.63
CA SER A 318 3.20 10.95 -52.01
C SER A 318 3.79 11.94 -50.99
N SER A 319 5.02 12.31 -51.36
CA SER A 319 5.88 13.43 -50.95
C SER A 319 5.20 14.80 -50.85
N GLN A 320 4.94 15.26 -49.62
CA GLN A 320 4.94 16.66 -49.17
C GLN A 320 4.78 16.61 -47.64
N GLY A 321 5.86 16.53 -46.87
CA GLY A 321 5.71 16.18 -45.44
C GLY A 321 6.83 16.57 -44.49
N ASN A 322 7.77 17.43 -44.88
CA ASN A 322 8.86 17.85 -44.01
C ASN A 322 8.70 19.25 -43.41
N GLN A 323 7.92 20.17 -44.00
CA GLN A 323 7.71 21.51 -43.42
C GLN A 323 6.52 21.57 -42.45
N GLU A 324 5.46 20.78 -42.65
CA GLU A 324 4.31 20.74 -41.72
C GLU A 324 4.61 19.97 -40.42
N LYS A 325 5.55 19.02 -40.43
CA LYS A 325 5.94 18.25 -39.24
C LYS A 325 6.75 19.07 -38.23
N GLU A 326 7.55 20.03 -38.68
CA GLU A 326 8.29 20.93 -37.79
C GLU A 326 7.38 21.98 -37.16
N ALA A 327 6.51 22.61 -37.97
CA ALA A 327 5.52 23.57 -37.47
C ALA A 327 4.53 22.94 -36.45
N PHE A 328 4.11 21.69 -36.68
CA PHE A 328 3.20 20.98 -35.77
C PHE A 328 3.87 20.55 -34.46
N ASN A 329 5.18 20.25 -34.48
CA ASN A 329 5.94 19.91 -33.28
C ASN A 329 6.25 21.13 -32.41
N ASP A 330 6.51 22.29 -33.02
CA ASP A 330 6.70 23.54 -32.28
C ASP A 330 5.39 24.06 -31.69
N GLN A 331 4.26 23.94 -32.42
CA GLN A 331 2.93 24.26 -31.88
C GLN A 331 2.58 23.35 -30.67
N ARG A 332 2.94 22.06 -30.71
CA ARG A 332 2.77 21.13 -29.57
C ARG A 332 3.67 21.48 -28.38
N ARG A 333 4.95 21.85 -28.60
CA ARG A 333 5.87 22.23 -27.52
C ARG A 333 5.47 23.54 -26.83
N ILE A 334 4.97 24.50 -27.59
CA ILE A 334 4.49 25.78 -27.06
C ILE A 334 3.16 25.59 -26.30
N ASN A 335 2.23 24.80 -26.86
CA ASN A 335 0.98 24.44 -26.17
C ASN A 335 1.22 23.58 -24.91
N PHE A 336 2.25 22.74 -24.88
CA PHE A 336 2.59 21.95 -23.70
C PHE A 336 3.17 22.82 -22.58
N LYS A 337 4.06 23.77 -22.91
CA LYS A 337 4.61 24.72 -21.92
C LYS A 337 3.56 25.69 -21.38
N SER A 338 2.63 26.17 -22.22
CA SER A 338 1.58 27.10 -21.78
C SER A 338 0.48 26.43 -20.94
N LYS A 339 0.05 25.20 -21.29
CA LYS A 339 -0.84 24.38 -20.44
C LYS A 339 -0.15 23.96 -19.14
N TRP A 340 1.15 23.68 -19.17
CA TRP A 340 1.93 23.33 -17.98
C TRP A 340 2.09 24.51 -17.02
N LEU A 341 2.36 25.72 -17.51
CA LEU A 341 2.42 26.93 -16.68
C LEU A 341 1.06 27.32 -16.08
N MET A 342 -0.03 27.15 -16.82
CA MET A 342 -1.40 27.38 -16.31
C MET A 342 -1.82 26.37 -15.23
N ASN A 343 -1.36 25.11 -15.31
CA ASN A 343 -1.76 24.06 -14.38
C ASN A 343 -0.83 23.89 -13.15
N VAL A 344 0.39 24.43 -13.18
CA VAL A 344 1.34 24.35 -12.06
C VAL A 344 1.12 25.47 -11.03
N VAL A 345 0.43 26.55 -11.40
CA VAL A 345 0.19 27.71 -10.52
C VAL A 345 -1.18 27.64 -9.81
N VAL A 346 -2.03 26.66 -10.13
CA VAL A 346 -3.35 26.47 -9.50
C VAL A 346 -3.44 25.11 -8.81
N LEU A 347 -2.87 25.02 -7.61
CA LEU A 347 -3.50 24.26 -6.52
C LEU A 347 -4.45 25.28 -5.85
N PRO A 348 -5.76 25.07 -5.79
CA PRO A 348 -6.47 23.79 -5.72
C PRO A 348 -7.44 23.61 -6.90
N ILE A 349 -7.36 22.48 -7.62
CA ILE A 349 -8.59 21.99 -8.24
C ILE A 349 -9.31 21.25 -7.13
N HIS A 350 -10.37 21.85 -6.62
CA HIS A 350 -11.40 21.16 -5.85
C HIS A 350 -11.62 19.79 -6.50
N ILE A 351 -11.22 18.70 -5.84
CA ILE A 351 -11.86 17.42 -6.09
C ILE A 351 -13.28 17.65 -5.59
N MET A 352 -14.19 18.04 -6.50
CA MET A 352 -15.60 17.98 -6.20
C MET A 352 -15.86 16.53 -5.81
N GLN A 353 -16.16 16.30 -4.52
CA GLN A 353 -16.62 15.01 -4.07
C GLN A 353 -17.95 14.76 -4.80
N ARG A 354 -17.92 13.86 -5.77
CA ARG A 354 -19.11 13.42 -6.49
C ARG A 354 -19.80 12.37 -5.65
N LEU A 355 -21.11 12.50 -5.48
CA LEU A 355 -21.90 11.53 -4.74
C LEU A 355 -21.83 10.14 -5.42
N ALA A 356 -21.84 10.10 -6.76
CA ALA A 356 -21.66 8.89 -7.56
C ALA A 356 -20.67 9.15 -8.70
N ASP A 357 -19.81 8.17 -8.99
CA ASP A 357 -18.83 8.21 -10.06
C ASP A 357 -19.42 7.70 -11.39
N TYR A 358 -20.10 6.55 -11.37
CA TYR A 358 -20.78 6.01 -12.56
C TYR A 358 -22.13 5.39 -12.21
N PHE A 359 -23.09 5.54 -13.13
CA PHE A 359 -24.33 4.79 -13.17
C PHE A 359 -24.30 3.83 -14.36
N LEU A 360 -24.62 2.56 -14.12
CA LEU A 360 -24.59 1.50 -15.12
C LEU A 360 -25.95 0.82 -15.20
N VAL A 361 -26.32 0.47 -16.42
CA VAL A 361 -27.39 -0.50 -16.69
C VAL A 361 -26.71 -1.73 -17.26
N VAL A 362 -26.71 -2.82 -16.49
CA VAL A 362 -26.12 -4.10 -16.89
C VAL A 362 -27.25 -5.09 -17.16
N GLY A 363 -27.18 -5.85 -18.25
CA GLY A 363 -28.18 -6.86 -18.59
C GLY A 363 -27.56 -8.16 -19.03
N TYR A 364 -28.41 -9.17 -19.16
CA TYR A 364 -28.03 -10.49 -19.65
C TYR A 364 -27.55 -10.43 -21.11
N ASP A 365 -26.41 -11.05 -21.40
CA ASP A 365 -25.92 -11.16 -22.77
C ASP A 365 -26.59 -12.34 -23.50
N HIS A 366 -27.47 -12.05 -24.46
CA HIS A 366 -28.15 -13.09 -25.24
C HIS A 366 -27.27 -13.68 -26.35
N ASP A 367 -26.15 -13.05 -26.68
CA ASP A 367 -25.29 -13.50 -27.77
C ASP A 367 -24.41 -14.69 -27.34
N GLU A 368 -23.93 -14.66 -26.10
CA GLU A 368 -23.01 -15.62 -25.46
C GLU A 368 -23.71 -16.69 -24.59
N GLU A 369 -25.03 -16.82 -24.71
CA GLU A 369 -25.82 -17.74 -23.89
C GLU A 369 -25.53 -19.22 -24.20
N ARG A 370 -25.38 -20.02 -23.13
CA ARG A 370 -25.23 -21.48 -23.19
C ARG A 370 -26.11 -22.14 -22.12
N GLY A 371 -27.15 -22.87 -22.54
CA GLY A 371 -28.01 -23.64 -21.64
C GLY A 371 -28.71 -22.81 -20.54
N GLY A 372 -29.16 -21.59 -20.88
CA GLY A 372 -29.81 -20.68 -19.93
C GLY A 372 -28.86 -19.92 -18.99
N ARG A 373 -27.55 -20.08 -19.13
CA ARG A 373 -26.51 -19.31 -18.42
C ARG A 373 -25.75 -18.42 -19.40
N SER A 374 -25.40 -17.21 -18.99
CA SER A 374 -24.59 -16.29 -19.79
C SER A 374 -23.68 -15.44 -18.89
N CYS A 375 -23.14 -14.36 -19.45
CA CYS A 375 -22.46 -13.29 -18.74
C CYS A 375 -23.30 -11.99 -18.77
N GLY A 376 -22.86 -11.00 -18.00
CA GLY A 376 -23.45 -9.66 -18.04
C GLY A 376 -22.84 -8.80 -19.13
N LYS A 377 -23.62 -7.88 -19.66
CA LYS A 377 -23.22 -6.88 -20.66
C LYS A 377 -23.66 -5.50 -20.20
N ILE A 378 -22.77 -4.51 -20.29
CA ILE A 378 -23.13 -3.11 -20.03
C ILE A 378 -23.99 -2.64 -21.19
N ILE A 379 -25.25 -2.33 -20.90
CA ILE A 379 -26.21 -1.78 -21.87
C ILE A 379 -26.00 -0.27 -21.98
N GLN A 380 -25.88 0.41 -20.83
CA GLN A 380 -25.68 1.86 -20.75
C GLN A 380 -24.77 2.20 -19.58
N ARG A 381 -24.03 3.30 -19.72
CA ARG A 381 -23.16 3.86 -18.70
C ARG A 381 -23.25 5.38 -18.71
N PHE A 382 -23.27 6.00 -17.54
CA PHE A 382 -23.23 7.43 -17.37
C PHE A 382 -22.16 7.81 -16.33
N PRO A 383 -21.23 8.72 -16.65
CA PRO A 383 -20.97 9.33 -17.95
C PRO A 383 -20.35 8.35 -18.97
N ASP A 384 -20.51 8.64 -20.28
CA ASP A 384 -19.89 7.86 -21.37
C ASP A 384 -18.36 7.96 -21.42
N LYS A 385 -17.81 9.04 -20.85
CA LYS A 385 -16.36 9.30 -20.78
C LYS A 385 -15.85 9.05 -19.38
N ASP A 386 -14.65 8.50 -19.31
CA ASP A 386 -14.01 8.17 -18.03
C ASP A 386 -13.57 9.42 -17.27
N TRP A 387 -13.71 9.38 -15.95
CA TRP A 387 -13.18 10.42 -15.07
C TRP A 387 -11.65 10.35 -14.99
N PRO A 388 -10.92 11.47 -15.10
CA PRO A 388 -9.46 11.49 -14.99
C PRO A 388 -8.93 10.96 -13.65
N ASP A 389 -9.73 11.09 -12.59
CA ASP A 389 -9.38 10.65 -11.23
C ASP A 389 -9.98 9.27 -10.87
N CYS A 390 -10.89 8.73 -11.68
CA CYS A 390 -11.58 7.46 -11.47
C CYS A 390 -11.84 6.76 -12.81
N PRO A 391 -10.83 6.14 -13.45
CA PRO A 391 -11.06 5.40 -14.68
C PRO A 391 -12.08 4.29 -14.44
N PHE A 392 -12.89 3.98 -15.44
CA PHE A 392 -13.93 2.97 -15.29
C PHE A 392 -13.37 1.57 -15.32
N ASN A 393 -13.82 0.72 -14.40
CA ASN A 393 -13.43 -0.68 -14.37
C ASN A 393 -14.54 -1.57 -14.95
N PRO A 394 -14.38 -2.13 -16.16
CA PRO A 394 -15.39 -2.97 -16.79
C PRO A 394 -15.63 -4.30 -16.06
N ARG A 395 -14.72 -4.73 -15.16
CA ARG A 395 -14.89 -5.97 -14.39
C ARG A 395 -16.00 -5.91 -13.36
N ILE A 396 -16.59 -4.74 -13.11
CA ILE A 396 -17.73 -4.56 -12.20
C ILE A 396 -18.93 -5.46 -12.52
N ILE A 397 -19.09 -5.82 -13.80
CA ILE A 397 -20.14 -6.73 -14.29
C ILE A 397 -20.12 -8.08 -13.55
N HIS A 398 -18.94 -8.56 -13.16
CA HIS A 398 -18.81 -9.84 -12.45
C HIS A 398 -19.35 -9.80 -11.01
N PHE A 399 -19.53 -8.61 -10.45
CA PHE A 399 -19.88 -8.41 -9.05
C PHE A 399 -21.28 -7.83 -8.85
N CYS A 400 -21.93 -7.37 -9.91
CA CYS A 400 -23.29 -6.82 -9.85
C CYS A 400 -24.39 -7.88 -9.89
N GLN A 401 -24.04 -9.16 -10.03
CA GLN A 401 -24.99 -10.27 -10.03
C GLN A 401 -24.40 -11.51 -9.37
N PRO A 402 -24.38 -11.60 -8.02
CA PRO A 402 -23.74 -12.69 -7.29
C PRO A 402 -24.40 -14.05 -7.51
N GLN A 403 -25.71 -14.07 -7.84
CA GLN A 403 -26.44 -15.29 -8.18
C GLN A 403 -26.16 -15.80 -9.60
N GLY A 404 -25.31 -15.09 -10.35
CA GLY A 404 -25.01 -15.39 -11.74
C GLY A 404 -26.06 -14.86 -12.73
N TRP A 405 -25.69 -14.87 -14.00
CA TRP A 405 -26.55 -14.47 -15.11
C TRP A 405 -27.27 -15.71 -15.65
N ILE A 406 -28.41 -16.03 -15.06
CA ILE A 406 -29.18 -17.25 -15.32
C ILE A 406 -30.62 -16.87 -15.67
N LEU A 407 -31.18 -17.50 -16.70
CA LEU A 407 -32.60 -17.35 -17.04
C LEU A 407 -33.47 -18.12 -16.06
N THR A 408 -34.55 -17.49 -15.60
CA THR A 408 -35.49 -18.10 -14.66
C THR A 408 -36.89 -18.19 -15.26
N ALA A 409 -37.60 -19.28 -14.98
CA ALA A 409 -39.00 -19.46 -15.38
C ALA A 409 -39.99 -18.76 -14.42
N LYS A 410 -39.52 -18.38 -13.22
CA LYS A 410 -40.29 -17.70 -12.19
C LYS A 410 -39.74 -16.29 -11.99
N ARG A 411 -40.62 -15.29 -11.97
CA ARG A 411 -40.23 -13.92 -11.66
C ARG A 411 -39.78 -13.81 -10.20
N GLU A 412 -38.54 -13.38 -9.99
CA GLU A 412 -38.01 -13.08 -8.66
C GLU A 412 -38.24 -11.61 -8.29
N LEU A 413 -38.33 -11.35 -6.99
CA LEU A 413 -38.43 -9.99 -6.46
C LEU A 413 -37.11 -9.22 -6.65
N PRO A 414 -37.15 -7.89 -6.86
CA PRO A 414 -35.95 -7.08 -6.92
C PRO A 414 -35.15 -7.18 -5.61
N THR A 415 -33.83 -7.27 -5.73
CA THR A 415 -32.91 -7.34 -4.60
C THR A 415 -31.90 -6.21 -4.68
N PHE A 416 -31.65 -5.56 -3.55
CA PHE A 416 -30.64 -4.52 -3.42
C PHE A 416 -29.51 -5.01 -2.54
N PHE A 417 -28.28 -4.82 -2.98
CA PHE A 417 -27.09 -5.12 -2.20
C PHE A 417 -25.95 -4.20 -2.62
N ILE A 418 -24.92 -4.11 -1.78
CA ILE A 418 -23.74 -3.31 -2.05
C ILE A 418 -22.53 -4.24 -2.16
N SER A 419 -21.84 -4.18 -3.29
CA SER A 419 -20.57 -4.87 -3.50
C SER A 419 -19.40 -3.91 -3.32
N ILE A 420 -18.33 -4.35 -2.65
CA ILE A 420 -17.16 -3.52 -2.36
C ILE A 420 -16.00 -4.03 -3.22
N LEU A 421 -15.59 -3.21 -4.19
CA LEU A 421 -14.46 -3.50 -5.07
C LEU A 421 -13.24 -2.77 -4.57
N THR A 422 -12.11 -3.45 -4.50
CA THR A 422 -10.82 -2.83 -4.24
C THR A 422 -10.01 -2.86 -5.52
N ASP A 423 -9.68 -1.68 -6.07
CA ASP A 423 -8.88 -1.60 -7.28
C ASP A 423 -7.41 -1.95 -7.00
N LEU A 424 -6.60 -2.09 -8.05
CA LEU A 424 -5.15 -2.37 -7.98
C LEU A 424 -4.40 -1.32 -7.15
N ASP A 425 -4.91 -0.08 -7.10
CA ASP A 425 -4.40 0.98 -6.24
C ASP A 425 -4.93 0.91 -4.81
N GLY A 426 -5.67 -0.12 -4.40
CA GLY A 426 -6.22 -0.25 -3.05
C GLY A 426 -7.30 0.78 -2.72
N LEU A 427 -7.94 1.36 -3.74
CA LEU A 427 -9.08 2.25 -3.62
C LEU A 427 -10.38 1.44 -3.57
N ARG A 428 -11.26 1.76 -2.62
CA ARG A 428 -12.57 1.11 -2.51
C ARG A 428 -13.57 1.81 -3.43
N HIS A 429 -14.29 1.01 -4.20
CA HIS A 429 -15.45 1.42 -4.98
C HIS A 429 -16.66 0.67 -4.44
N TYR A 430 -17.60 1.42 -3.90
CA TYR A 430 -18.86 0.91 -3.41
C TYR A 430 -19.84 0.86 -4.58
N CYS A 431 -20.34 -0.33 -4.86
CA CYS A 431 -21.21 -0.61 -5.98
C CYS A 431 -22.58 -0.99 -5.43
N ALA A 432 -23.49 -0.02 -5.37
CA ALA A 432 -24.88 -0.26 -5.02
C ALA A 432 -25.60 -0.87 -6.22
N CYS A 433 -26.04 -2.12 -6.07
CA CYS A 433 -26.60 -2.95 -7.13
C CYS A 433 -28.07 -3.23 -6.83
N LEU A 434 -28.96 -2.78 -7.71
CA LEU A 434 -30.37 -3.17 -7.72
C LEU A 434 -30.60 -4.16 -8.85
N THR A 435 -30.72 -5.44 -8.49
CA THR A 435 -31.00 -6.53 -9.42
C THR A 435 -32.50 -6.77 -9.51
N PHE A 436 -33.03 -6.89 -10.72
CA PHE A 436 -34.40 -7.30 -11.01
C PHE A 436 -34.46 -8.13 -12.30
N HIS A 437 -35.60 -8.74 -12.57
CA HIS A 437 -35.76 -9.63 -13.71
C HIS A 437 -36.72 -9.02 -14.75
N GLN A 438 -36.30 -9.01 -16.02
CA GLN A 438 -37.06 -8.51 -17.15
C GLN A 438 -37.60 -9.68 -17.99
N THR A 439 -38.84 -9.58 -18.46
CA THR A 439 -39.48 -10.57 -19.33
C THR A 439 -38.83 -10.62 -20.71
N LEU A 440 -38.51 -11.81 -21.19
CA LEU A 440 -38.02 -12.03 -22.56
C LEU A 440 -39.17 -12.08 -23.57
N LEU A 441 -38.93 -11.48 -24.73
CA LEU A 441 -39.86 -11.53 -25.87
C LEU A 441 -39.85 -12.93 -26.52
N PRO A 442 -41.00 -13.44 -27.00
CA PRO A 442 -41.11 -14.79 -27.58
C PRO A 442 -40.11 -15.08 -28.70
N THR A 443 -39.79 -14.06 -29.51
CA THR A 443 -38.81 -14.17 -30.61
C THR A 443 -37.40 -14.47 -30.13
N THR A 444 -36.99 -13.88 -29.00
CA THR A 444 -35.66 -14.09 -28.41
C THR A 444 -35.57 -15.49 -27.81
N THR A 445 -36.62 -15.94 -27.13
CA THR A 445 -36.71 -17.30 -26.57
C THR A 445 -36.58 -18.37 -27.66
N ASN A 446 -37.23 -18.18 -28.82
CA ASN A 446 -37.16 -19.13 -29.93
C ASN A 446 -35.76 -19.21 -30.58
N ILE A 447 -35.05 -18.08 -30.67
CA ILE A 447 -33.66 -18.04 -31.20
C ILE A 447 -32.71 -18.79 -30.27
N LEU A 448 -32.87 -18.61 -28.96
CA LEU A 448 -32.03 -19.25 -27.94
C LEU A 448 -32.25 -20.78 -27.89
N LEU A 449 -33.49 -21.23 -28.00
CA LEU A 449 -33.85 -22.66 -28.08
C LEU A 449 -33.28 -23.34 -29.33
N ASN A 450 -33.17 -22.63 -30.45
CA ASN A 450 -32.57 -23.19 -31.67
C ASN A 450 -31.04 -23.30 -31.56
N LYS A 451 -30.36 -22.34 -30.93
CA LYS A 451 -28.91 -22.38 -30.68
C LYS A 451 -28.48 -23.55 -29.78
N THR A 452 -29.33 -23.97 -28.82
CA THR A 452 -29.01 -25.07 -27.91
C THR A 452 -29.03 -26.46 -28.58
N ASN A 453 -29.69 -26.62 -29.72
CA ASN A 453 -29.78 -27.91 -30.42
C ASN A 453 -28.57 -28.22 -31.34
N ASP A 454 -27.75 -27.22 -31.68
CA ASP A 454 -26.59 -27.40 -32.59
C ASP A 454 -25.33 -27.94 -31.87
N TYR A 455 -25.32 -28.06 -30.54
CA TYR A 455 -24.12 -28.35 -29.74
C TYR A 455 -24.19 -29.63 -28.89
N SER A 456 -25.17 -30.51 -29.10
CA SER A 456 -25.29 -31.75 -28.30
C SER A 456 -24.46 -32.91 -28.88
N ASP A 457 -23.18 -32.96 -28.52
CA ASP A 457 -22.34 -34.17 -28.52
C ASP A 457 -21.54 -34.17 -27.21
N GLU A 458 -22.20 -34.45 -26.09
CA GLU A 458 -21.71 -35.24 -24.94
C GLU A 458 -22.78 -35.21 -23.85
N ALA A 459 -23.12 -36.39 -23.35
CA ALA A 459 -24.21 -36.64 -22.44
C ALA A 459 -23.91 -36.11 -21.03
N ASP A 460 -24.76 -35.20 -20.56
CA ASP A 460 -25.10 -35.10 -19.14
C ASP A 460 -26.63 -34.96 -19.05
N ASP A 461 -27.30 -35.94 -18.43
CA ASP A 461 -28.76 -36.15 -18.40
C ASP A 461 -29.51 -35.14 -17.50
N THR A 462 -29.13 -33.85 -17.58
CA THR A 462 -29.90 -32.73 -17.01
C THR A 462 -30.10 -31.62 -18.03
N ALA A 463 -30.45 -32.00 -19.27
CA ALA A 463 -31.12 -31.10 -20.18
C ALA A 463 -32.45 -30.66 -19.56
N PHE A 464 -32.47 -29.52 -18.87
CA PHE A 464 -33.69 -28.81 -18.54
C PHE A 464 -34.45 -28.62 -19.86
N LEU A 465 -35.46 -29.44 -20.09
CA LEU A 465 -36.47 -29.22 -21.12
C LEU A 465 -37.10 -27.85 -20.83
N LEU A 466 -36.55 -26.80 -21.45
CA LEU A 466 -37.01 -25.44 -21.30
C LEU A 466 -38.47 -25.40 -21.79
N PRO A 467 -39.46 -25.19 -20.90
CA PRO A 467 -40.85 -25.18 -21.33
C PRO A 467 -41.08 -23.96 -22.23
N ARG A 468 -42.11 -24.00 -23.08
CA ARG A 468 -42.64 -22.83 -23.85
C ARG A 468 -43.24 -21.75 -22.93
N THR A 469 -42.64 -21.54 -21.77
CA THR A 469 -43.06 -20.65 -20.70
C THR A 469 -42.26 -19.37 -20.75
N GLN A 470 -42.92 -18.26 -20.44
CA GLN A 470 -42.32 -16.94 -20.32
C GLN A 470 -41.09 -16.98 -19.41
N MET A 471 -39.93 -16.61 -19.95
CA MET A 471 -38.67 -16.57 -19.22
C MET A 471 -38.33 -15.15 -18.79
N TYR A 472 -37.56 -15.05 -17.72
CA TYR A 472 -37.09 -13.79 -17.18
C TYR A 472 -35.57 -13.77 -17.15
N ALA A 473 -34.98 -12.68 -17.65
CA ALA A 473 -33.55 -12.45 -17.63
C ALA A 473 -33.18 -11.42 -16.55
N PRO A 474 -32.09 -11.64 -15.80
CA PRO A 474 -31.63 -10.68 -14.81
C PRO A 474 -31.12 -9.39 -15.47
N LYS A 475 -31.36 -8.28 -14.79
CA LYS A 475 -30.92 -6.94 -15.14
C LYS A 475 -30.56 -6.19 -13.85
N CYS A 476 -29.48 -5.42 -13.89
CA CYS A 476 -28.95 -4.74 -12.73
C CYS A 476 -28.74 -3.25 -13.01
N LEU A 477 -29.21 -2.39 -12.09
CA LEU A 477 -28.80 -0.99 -12.03
C LEU A 477 -27.68 -0.88 -11.01
N VAL A 478 -26.55 -0.31 -11.43
CA VAL A 478 -25.35 -0.23 -10.59
C VAL A 478 -24.95 1.22 -10.44
N LEU A 479 -24.89 1.71 -9.21
CA LEU A 479 -24.29 2.99 -8.86
C LEU A 479 -22.92 2.72 -8.24
N THR A 480 -21.88 3.31 -8.80
CA THR A 480 -20.52 3.23 -8.26
C THR A 480 -20.14 4.53 -7.59
N SER A 481 -19.54 4.45 -6.42
CA SER A 481 -19.03 5.61 -5.70
C SER A 481 -17.79 5.26 -4.90
N LYS A 482 -16.85 6.20 -4.80
CA LYS A 482 -15.74 6.14 -3.83
C LYS A 482 -16.17 6.48 -2.40
N LEU A 483 -17.36 7.08 -2.22
CA LEU A 483 -17.88 7.48 -0.91
C LEU A 483 -18.69 6.36 -0.27
N ASP A 484 -18.56 6.20 1.04
CA ASP A 484 -19.24 5.21 1.87
C ASP A 484 -20.66 5.67 2.29
N CYS A 485 -21.43 6.18 1.35
CA CYS A 485 -22.78 6.72 1.59
C CYS A 485 -23.88 5.66 1.43
N PHE A 486 -23.77 4.52 2.12
CA PHE A 486 -24.68 3.37 1.93
C PHE A 486 -26.16 3.70 2.11
N GLU A 487 -26.50 4.50 3.11
CA GLU A 487 -27.89 4.92 3.38
C GLU A 487 -28.47 5.85 2.30
N ALA A 488 -27.62 6.59 1.58
CA ALA A 488 -28.08 7.48 0.50
C ALA A 488 -28.28 6.73 -0.82
N PHE A 489 -27.62 5.58 -1.01
CA PHE A 489 -27.72 4.77 -2.22
C PHE A 489 -28.80 3.67 -2.13
N ARG A 490 -29.23 3.33 -0.91
CA ARG A 490 -30.35 2.45 -0.65
C ARG A 490 -31.66 3.19 -0.86
#